data_AF-A0A973BAF1-F1
#
_entry.id   AF-A0A973BAF1-F1
#
_cell.length_a   1.000
_cell.length_b   1.000
_cell.length_c   1.000
_cell.angle_alpha   90.00
_cell.angle_beta   90.00
_cell.angle_gamma   90.00
#
_symmetry.space_group_name_H-M   'P 1'
#
loop_
_entity.id
_entity.type
_entity.pdbx_description
1 polymer ?
#
loop_
_entity_poly.entity_id
_entity_poly.type
_entity_poly.pdbx_seq_one_letter_code
_entity_poly.pdbx_strand_id
1 'polypeptide(L)'
;MLHIFTFGAVFIAIVSAFILYNVNHQTRSFASQLSNKQKVKTELIRRIASLKAERAFLSRAERIADAAEALGMRPISGDQFVSMKSRTTEKAAKKHHHKR
;
A
#
# COMPACT_ATOMS: atom_id res chain seq x y z
N MET A 1 -6.58 -65.40 -0.61
CA MET A 1 -6.01 -64.53 0.44
C MET A 1 -4.94 -63.58 -0.14
N LEU A 2 -3.86 -64.08 -0.76
CA LEU A 2 -2.74 -63.25 -1.23
C LEU A 2 -3.13 -62.23 -2.33
N HIS A 3 -3.99 -62.61 -3.28
CA HIS A 3 -4.42 -61.71 -4.36
C HIS A 3 -5.22 -60.49 -3.86
N ILE A 4 -6.01 -60.63 -2.79
CA ILE A 4 -6.83 -59.53 -2.24
C ILE A 4 -5.91 -58.45 -1.64
N PHE A 5 -4.83 -58.87 -0.96
CA PHE A 5 -3.81 -57.96 -0.45
C PHE A 5 -3.06 -57.25 -1.58
N THR A 6 -2.71 -57.98 -2.66
CA THR A 6 -2.05 -57.38 -3.81
C THR A 6 -2.93 -56.33 -4.50
N PHE A 7 -4.23 -56.64 -4.70
CA PHE A 7 -5.19 -55.68 -5.25
C PHE A 7 -5.35 -54.45 -4.35
N GLY A 8 -5.45 -54.63 -3.04
CA GLY A 8 -5.49 -53.52 -2.08
C GLY A 8 -4.23 -52.64 -2.14
N ALA A 9 -3.05 -53.25 -2.20
CA ALA A 9 -1.79 -52.53 -2.29
C ALA A 9 -1.66 -51.73 -3.60
N VAL A 10 -2.05 -52.32 -4.74
CA VAL A 10 -2.06 -51.64 -6.04
C VAL A 10 -3.05 -50.48 -6.02
N PHE A 11 -4.24 -50.67 -5.46
CA PHE A 11 -5.24 -49.60 -5.34
C PHE A 11 -4.71 -48.41 -4.51
N ILE A 12 -4.09 -48.69 -3.35
CA ILE A 12 -3.49 -47.65 -2.50
C ILE A 12 -2.36 -46.92 -3.25
N ALA A 13 -1.52 -47.65 -3.99
CA ALA A 13 -0.45 -47.04 -4.78
C ALA A 13 -1.00 -46.09 -5.86
N ILE A 14 -2.08 -46.47 -6.55
CA ILE A 14 -2.73 -45.64 -7.57
C ILE A 14 -3.33 -44.38 -6.94
N VAL A 15 -4.03 -44.52 -5.81
CA VAL A 15 -4.61 -43.37 -5.08
C VAL A 15 -3.49 -42.42 -4.63
N SER A 16 -2.40 -42.95 -4.10
CA SER A 16 -1.23 -42.15 -3.67
C SER A 16 -0.61 -41.38 -4.85
N ALA A 17 -0.41 -42.05 -5.98
CA ALA A 17 0.09 -41.41 -7.19
C ALA A 17 -0.84 -40.28 -7.68
N PHE A 18 -2.16 -40.50 -7.63
CA PHE A 18 -3.15 -39.49 -8.02
C PHE A 18 -3.16 -38.28 -7.08
N ILE A 19 -3.05 -38.50 -5.77
CA ILE A 19 -2.93 -37.42 -4.77
C ILE A 19 -1.66 -36.62 -5.02
N LEU A 20 -0.52 -37.29 -5.20
CA LEU A 20 0.75 -36.64 -5.44
C LEU A 20 0.74 -35.81 -6.72
N TYR A 21 0.13 -36.34 -7.78
CA TYR A 21 -0.05 -35.61 -9.03
C TYR A 21 -0.89 -34.34 -8.82
N ASN A 22 -2.03 -34.44 -8.14
CA ASN A 22 -2.89 -33.29 -7.86
C ASN A 22 -2.17 -32.23 -7.01
N VAL A 23 -1.50 -32.63 -5.94
CA VAL A 23 -0.76 -31.70 -5.06
C VAL A 23 0.34 -31.00 -5.85
N ASN A 24 1.11 -31.74 -6.65
CA ASN A 24 2.18 -31.16 -7.48
C ASN A 24 1.61 -30.19 -8.52
N HIS A 25 0.50 -30.55 -9.17
CA HIS A 25 -0.13 -29.69 -10.18
C HIS A 25 -0.76 -28.43 -9.58
N GLN A 26 -1.40 -28.53 -8.41
CA GLN A 26 -1.92 -27.38 -7.67
C GLN A 26 -0.78 -26.47 -7.19
N THR A 27 0.35 -27.07 -6.77
CA THR A 27 1.53 -26.30 -6.35
C THR A 27 2.11 -25.51 -7.53
N ARG A 28 2.21 -26.13 -8.71
CA ARG A 28 2.65 -25.44 -9.94
C ARG A 28 1.70 -24.32 -10.36
N SER A 29 0.39 -24.54 -10.31
CA SER A 29 -0.59 -23.51 -10.68
C SER A 29 -0.55 -22.34 -9.70
N PHE A 30 -0.43 -22.61 -8.40
CA PHE A 30 -0.30 -21.58 -7.38
C PHE A 30 1.01 -20.77 -7.52
N ALA A 31 2.13 -21.45 -7.77
CA ALA A 31 3.42 -20.80 -8.00
C ALA A 31 3.39 -19.86 -9.21
N SER A 32 2.74 -20.28 -10.31
CA SER A 32 2.55 -19.45 -11.49
C SER A 32 1.71 -18.20 -11.19
N GLN A 33 0.56 -18.37 -10.51
CA GLN A 33 -0.30 -17.26 -10.10
C GLN A 33 0.44 -16.29 -9.17
N LEU A 34 1.22 -16.80 -8.22
CA LEU A 34 2.01 -15.99 -7.32
C LEU A 34 3.08 -15.18 -8.06
N SER A 35 3.79 -15.82 -9.00
CA SER A 35 4.79 -15.13 -9.85
C SER A 35 4.15 -13.99 -10.64
N ASN A 36 2.99 -14.24 -11.26
CA ASN A 36 2.28 -13.21 -12.02
C ASN A 36 1.85 -12.04 -11.12
N LYS A 37 1.30 -12.32 -9.93
CA LYS A 37 0.93 -11.28 -8.96
C LYS A 37 2.15 -10.47 -8.49
N GLN A 38 3.30 -11.11 -8.30
CA GLN A 38 4.54 -10.41 -7.92
C GLN A 38 5.05 -9.50 -9.04
N LYS A 39 4.98 -9.94 -10.31
CA LYS A 39 5.33 -9.11 -11.47
C LYS A 39 4.45 -7.87 -11.55
N VAL A 40 3.13 -8.04 -11.46
CA VAL A 40 2.16 -6.93 -11.46
C VAL A 40 2.43 -5.98 -10.29
N LYS A 41 2.64 -6.49 -9.07
CA LYS A 41 2.98 -5.67 -7.90
C LYS A 41 4.22 -4.82 -8.16
N THR A 42 5.28 -5.42 -8.71
CA THR A 42 6.54 -4.73 -9.00
C THR A 42 6.35 -3.62 -10.03
N GLU A 43 5.57 -3.89 -11.07
CA GLU A 43 5.24 -2.90 -12.09
C GLU A 43 4.44 -1.73 -11.50
N LEU A 44 3.42 -2.01 -10.67
CA LEU A 44 2.63 -0.98 -10.01
C LEU A 44 3.48 -0.09 -9.10
N ILE A 45 4.41 -0.68 -8.34
CA ILE A 45 5.33 0.09 -7.48
C ILE A 45 6.14 1.07 -8.33
N ARG A 46 6.66 0.64 -9.49
CA ARG A 46 7.40 1.53 -10.40
C ARG A 46 6.53 2.65 -10.95
N ARG A 47 5.30 2.34 -11.38
CA ARG A 47 4.34 3.36 -11.86
C ARG A 47 4.00 4.37 -10.77
N ILE A 48 3.74 3.93 -9.55
CA ILE A 48 3.47 4.81 -8.40
C ILE A 48 4.68 5.71 -8.13
N ALA A 49 5.91 5.18 -8.21
CA ALA A 49 7.11 5.98 -8.04
C ALA A 49 7.23 7.08 -9.10
N SER A 50 6.96 6.76 -10.37
CA SER A 50 6.91 7.77 -11.46
C SER A 50 5.87 8.83 -11.17
N LEU A 51 4.62 8.44 -10.90
CA LEU A 51 3.53 9.36 -10.61
C LEU A 51 3.82 10.24 -9.39
N LYS A 52 4.50 9.70 -8.37
CA LYS A 52 4.92 10.47 -7.20
C LYS A 52 5.99 11.50 -7.57
N ALA A 53 6.95 11.14 -8.41
CA ALA A 53 7.97 12.06 -8.89
C ALA A 53 7.36 13.17 -9.77
N GLU A 54 6.48 12.80 -10.69
CA GLU A 54 5.72 13.74 -11.53
C GLU A 54 4.89 14.69 -10.67
N ARG A 55 4.13 14.15 -9.70
CA ARG A 55 3.35 14.96 -8.77
C ARG A 55 4.23 15.94 -8.00
N ALA A 56 5.35 15.48 -7.45
CA ALA A 56 6.27 16.32 -6.70
C ALA A 56 6.89 17.42 -7.57
N PHE A 57 7.15 17.12 -8.85
CA PHE A 57 7.63 18.10 -9.82
C PHE A 57 6.55 19.14 -10.18
N LEU A 58 5.32 18.70 -10.42
CA LEU A 58 4.19 19.58 -10.73
C LEU A 58 3.77 20.45 -9.56
N SER A 59 3.86 19.94 -8.33
CA SER A 59 3.46 20.67 -7.11
C SER A 59 4.52 21.64 -6.59
N ARG A 60 5.60 21.89 -7.32
CA ARG A 60 6.63 22.86 -6.92
C ARG A 60 6.02 24.26 -6.84
N ALA A 61 6.34 24.98 -5.78
CA ALA A 61 5.84 26.35 -5.52
C ALA A 61 6.03 27.28 -6.72
N GLU A 62 7.19 27.21 -7.36
CA GLU A 62 7.53 27.98 -8.56
C GLU A 62 6.57 27.72 -9.74
N ARG A 63 6.11 26.47 -9.91
CA ARG A 63 5.19 26.09 -11.01
C ARG A 63 3.74 26.43 -10.73
N ILE A 64 3.36 26.48 -9.46
CA ILE A 64 1.99 26.86 -9.05
C ILE A 64 1.85 28.37 -8.82
N ALA A 65 2.96 29.12 -8.80
CA ALA A 65 2.98 30.55 -8.55
C ALA A 65 2.14 31.31 -9.58
N ASP A 66 2.39 31.11 -10.87
CA ASP A 66 1.66 31.81 -11.94
C ASP A 66 0.14 31.55 -11.87
N ALA A 67 -0.24 30.29 -11.62
CA ALA A 67 -1.65 29.91 -11.47
C ALA A 67 -2.27 30.47 -10.18
N ALA A 68 -1.51 30.52 -9.09
CA ALA A 68 -1.96 31.08 -7.82
C ALA A 68 -2.15 32.60 -7.92
N GLU A 69 -1.21 33.30 -8.57
CA GLU A 69 -1.30 34.73 -8.84
C GLU A 69 -2.47 35.08 -9.75
N ALA A 70 -2.71 34.28 -10.80
CA ALA A 70 -3.89 34.42 -11.66
C ALA A 70 -5.22 34.27 -10.88
N LEU A 71 -5.20 33.52 -9.77
CA LEU A 71 -6.34 33.35 -8.86
C LEU A 71 -6.37 34.41 -7.73
N GLY A 72 -5.49 35.42 -7.78
CA GLY A 72 -5.39 36.49 -6.78
C GLY A 72 -4.75 36.05 -5.46
N MET A 73 -4.16 34.86 -5.40
CA MET A 73 -3.41 34.38 -4.25
C MET A 73 -1.99 34.95 -4.30
N ARG A 74 -1.48 35.39 -3.15
CA ARG A 74 -0.11 35.90 -3.00
C ARG A 74 0.68 35.03 -2.03
N PRO A 75 2.01 34.90 -2.19
CA PRO A 75 2.85 34.24 -1.22
C PRO A 75 2.61 34.81 0.18
N ILE A 76 2.60 33.96 1.20
CA ILE A 76 2.54 34.39 2.60
C ILE A 76 3.74 35.31 2.87
N SER A 77 3.46 36.56 3.23
CA SER A 77 4.48 37.52 3.71
C SER A 77 4.83 37.22 5.18
N GLY A 78 6.06 37.52 5.59
CA GLY A 78 6.60 37.24 6.94
C GLY A 78 5.74 37.77 8.11
N ASP A 79 4.92 38.79 7.88
CA ASP A 79 4.03 39.36 8.89
C ASP A 79 2.75 38.53 9.13
N GLN A 80 2.45 37.55 8.28
CA GLN A 80 1.25 36.70 8.37
C GLN A 80 1.44 35.47 9.26
N PHE A 81 2.67 35.24 9.76
CA PHE A 81 2.93 34.25 10.81
C PHE A 81 2.42 34.78 12.16
N VAL A 82 1.11 34.86 12.36
CA VAL A 82 0.55 35.05 13.70
C VAL A 82 0.89 33.82 14.52
N SER A 83 1.92 33.98 15.35
CA SER A 83 2.40 33.07 16.38
C SER A 83 1.31 32.14 16.92
N MET A 84 1.31 30.89 16.44
CA MET A 84 0.46 29.82 16.97
C MET A 84 0.72 29.58 18.47
N LYS A 85 1.82 30.14 19.02
CA LYS A 85 2.19 30.10 20.43
C LYS A 85 1.26 30.94 21.32
N SER A 86 0.66 32.03 20.82
CA SER A 86 -0.22 32.89 21.63
C SER A 86 -1.62 32.32 21.84
N ARG A 87 -2.12 31.45 20.93
CA ARG A 87 -3.44 30.82 21.07
C ARG A 87 -3.46 29.68 22.09
N THR A 88 -2.32 29.02 22.32
CA THR A 88 -2.22 27.93 23.30
C THR A 88 -2.11 28.47 24.73
N THR A 89 -1.43 29.60 24.93
CA THR A 89 -1.32 30.25 26.24
C THR A 89 -2.62 30.92 26.69
N GLU A 90 -3.41 31.50 25.78
CA GLU A 90 -4.71 32.10 26.12
C GLU A 90 -5.75 31.05 26.55
N LYS A 91 -5.75 29.86 25.91
CA LYS A 91 -6.64 28.75 26.29
C LYS A 91 -6.25 28.12 27.63
N ALA A 92 -4.95 28.10 27.97
CA ALA A 92 -4.48 27.63 29.27
C ALA A 92 -4.82 28.60 30.41
N ALA A 93 -4.75 29.92 30.18
CA ALA A 93 -5.07 30.95 31.16
C ALA A 93 -6.58 30.98 31.50
N LYS A 94 -7.48 30.83 30.51
CA LYS A 94 -8.93 30.80 30.74
C LYS A 94 -9.41 29.57 31.53
N LYS A 95 -8.68 28.44 31.48
CA LYS A 95 -9.05 27.21 32.20
C LYS A 95 -8.78 27.29 33.70
N HIS A 96 -7.85 28.14 34.13
CA HIS A 96 -7.54 28.35 35.55
C HIS A 96 -8.48 29.36 36.25
N HIS A 97 -9.13 30.25 35.50
CA HIS A 97 -9.97 31.30 36.08
C HIS A 97 -11.42 30.87 36.37
N HIS A 98 -11.86 29.72 35.84
CA HIS A 98 -13.22 29.19 36.04
C HIS A 98 -13.29 28.11 37.14
N LYS A 99 -12.21 27.90 37.89
CA LYS A 99 -12.12 26.87 38.93
C LYS A 99 -11.83 27.44 40.34
N ARG A 100 -12.18 28.71 40.56
CA ARG A 100 -12.21 29.34 41.88
C ARG A 100 -13.59 29.89 42.14
#